data_AF-L7FLV8-F1
#
_entry.id   AF-L7FLV8-F1
#
_cell.length_a   1.000
_cell.length_b   1.000
_cell.length_c   1.000
_cell.angle_alpha   90.00
_cell.angle_beta   90.00
_cell.angle_gamma   90.00
#
_symmetry.space_group_name_H-M   'P 1'
#
loop_
_entity.id
_entity.type
_entity.pdbx_description
1 polymer ?
#
loop_
_entity_poly.entity_id
_entity_poly.type
_entity_poly.pdbx_seq_one_letter_code
_entity_poly.pdbx_strand_id
1 'polypeptide(L)'
;MSSELFPKTEKVSINTAKEHQQKEQTTFQQCFLLYILNKHAKITIKRPKKYSSRTSTIPILSFLETQASRVDVLNFAIKRCEAIKNEEMVKGIPLQTIKRRFNKNMSAFIRNFVFDSCLEFGYFFNSKLSKNSMKSIQSEKIRSVFYDGKFVTDKKGILELGKVIHQKLMSVLKDRRVVTFEIGELVAGLANDTTQCKNTITFIE
;
A
#
# COMPACT_ATOMS: atom_id res chain seq x y z
N MET A 1 -23.87 -14.59 -43.04
CA MET A 1 -24.51 -13.99 -41.85
C MET A 1 -23.63 -14.31 -40.66
N SER A 2 -22.73 -13.39 -40.33
CA SER A 2 -21.74 -13.56 -39.26
C SER A 2 -22.32 -12.96 -37.99
N SER A 3 -22.67 -13.79 -37.02
CA SER A 3 -23.15 -13.34 -35.71
C SER A 3 -21.96 -12.85 -34.88
N GLU A 4 -21.87 -11.53 -34.73
CA GLU A 4 -20.94 -10.88 -33.82
C GLU A 4 -21.24 -11.30 -32.37
N LEU A 5 -20.29 -12.02 -31.77
CA LEU A 5 -20.22 -12.27 -30.33
C LEU A 5 -19.88 -10.97 -29.62
N PHE A 6 -20.89 -10.17 -29.27
CA PHE A 6 -20.72 -9.11 -28.27
C PHE A 6 -20.28 -9.73 -26.94
N PRO A 7 -19.18 -9.25 -26.32
CA PRO A 7 -18.76 -9.75 -25.02
C PRO A 7 -19.82 -9.35 -23.99
N LYS A 8 -20.48 -10.34 -23.39
CA LYS A 8 -21.40 -10.14 -22.26
C LYS A 8 -20.64 -9.40 -21.16
N THR A 9 -20.96 -8.12 -20.96
CA THR A 9 -20.52 -7.36 -19.79
C THR A 9 -21.17 -7.97 -18.56
N GLU A 10 -20.43 -8.86 -17.90
CA GLU A 10 -20.86 -9.56 -16.71
C GLU A 10 -21.14 -8.54 -15.59
N LYS A 11 -22.42 -8.36 -15.24
CA LYS A 11 -22.84 -7.44 -14.18
C LYS A 11 -22.28 -7.91 -12.85
N VAL A 12 -21.27 -7.20 -12.34
CA VAL A 12 -20.64 -7.45 -11.05
C VAL A 12 -21.63 -7.13 -9.92
N SER A 13 -21.75 -8.01 -8.92
CA SER A 13 -22.63 -7.77 -7.77
C SER A 13 -22.21 -6.50 -6.99
N ILE A 14 -23.17 -5.82 -6.36
CA ILE A 14 -22.92 -4.62 -5.55
C ILE A 14 -21.88 -4.90 -4.45
N ASN A 15 -21.94 -6.09 -3.84
CA ASN A 15 -21.00 -6.49 -2.79
C ASN A 15 -19.58 -6.67 -3.35
N THR A 16 -19.45 -7.32 -4.50
CA THR A 16 -18.16 -7.49 -5.18
C THR A 16 -17.56 -6.14 -5.58
N ALA A 17 -18.37 -5.20 -6.08
CA ALA A 17 -17.93 -3.86 -6.42
C ALA A 17 -17.41 -3.10 -5.19
N LYS A 18 -18.12 -3.16 -4.06
CA LYS A 18 -17.69 -2.56 -2.78
C LYS A 18 -16.37 -3.16 -2.28
N GLU A 19 -16.20 -4.48 -2.38
CA GLU A 19 -14.95 -5.14 -2.00
C GLU A 19 -13.77 -4.71 -2.88
N HIS A 20 -13.98 -4.57 -4.18
CA HIS A 20 -12.97 -4.08 -5.12
C HIS A 20 -12.56 -2.65 -4.78
N GLN A 21 -13.54 -1.77 -4.59
CA GLN A 21 -13.29 -0.38 -4.22
C GLN A 21 -12.51 -0.28 -2.91
N GLN A 22 -12.82 -1.11 -1.90
CA GLN A 22 -12.08 -1.10 -0.64
C GLN A 22 -10.63 -1.57 -0.79
N LYS A 23 -10.38 -2.55 -1.68
CA LYS A 23 -9.01 -3.00 -2.01
C LYS A 23 -8.24 -1.88 -2.72
N GLU A 24 -8.83 -1.23 -3.70
CA GLU A 24 -8.19 -0.11 -4.40
C GLU A 24 -7.88 1.05 -3.45
N GLN A 25 -8.80 1.42 -2.58
CA GLN A 25 -8.55 2.44 -1.56
C GLN A 25 -7.36 2.08 -0.68
N THR A 26 -7.24 0.82 -0.28
CA THR A 26 -6.10 0.34 0.52
C THR A 26 -4.80 0.42 -0.28
N THR A 27 -4.84 0.01 -1.55
CA THR A 27 -3.68 0.04 -2.44
C THR A 27 -3.18 1.46 -2.67
N PHE A 28 -4.07 2.40 -2.99
CA PHE A 28 -3.68 3.78 -3.29
C PHE A 28 -3.23 4.51 -2.02
N GLN A 29 -3.88 4.30 -0.87
CA GLN A 29 -3.37 4.84 0.40
C GLN A 29 -1.95 4.33 0.70
N GLN A 30 -1.69 3.04 0.50
CA GLN A 30 -0.36 2.49 0.71
C GLN A 30 0.67 3.09 -0.24
N CYS A 31 0.34 3.26 -1.52
CA CYS A 31 1.26 3.85 -2.50
C CYS A 31 1.53 5.33 -2.20
N PHE A 32 0.52 6.07 -1.75
CA PHE A 32 0.70 7.44 -1.27
C PHE A 32 1.66 7.50 -0.07
N LEU A 33 1.54 6.60 0.89
CA LEU A 33 2.47 6.55 2.01
C LEU A 33 3.89 6.16 1.59
N LEU A 34 4.07 5.24 0.63
CA LEU A 34 5.38 4.92 0.08
C LEU A 34 6.03 6.13 -0.60
N TYR A 35 5.22 6.95 -1.28
CA TYR A 35 5.67 8.21 -1.85
C TYR A 35 6.14 9.21 -0.78
N ILE A 36 5.36 9.39 0.29
CA ILE A 36 5.80 10.21 1.44
C ILE A 36 7.11 9.66 2.01
N LEU A 37 7.15 8.35 2.27
CA LEU A 37 8.30 7.70 2.87
C LEU A 37 9.57 7.88 2.04
N ASN A 38 9.46 7.82 0.70
CA ASN A 38 10.62 7.99 -0.17
C ASN A 38 11.20 9.41 -0.17
N LYS A 39 10.43 10.44 0.23
CA LYS A 39 10.99 11.79 0.42
C LYS A 39 12.10 11.83 1.47
N HIS A 40 12.04 10.93 2.45
CA HIS A 40 12.93 10.94 3.61
C HIS A 40 13.87 9.74 3.66
N ALA A 41 13.58 8.68 2.90
CA ALA A 41 14.30 7.43 2.98
C ALA A 41 14.42 6.73 1.62
N LYS A 42 15.53 6.00 1.46
CA LYS A 42 15.72 5.06 0.37
C LYS A 42 14.82 3.85 0.62
N ILE A 43 14.07 3.44 -0.41
CA ILE A 43 13.13 2.33 -0.29
C ILE A 43 13.42 1.25 -1.33
N THR A 44 13.40 0.00 -0.91
CA THR A 44 13.42 -1.15 -1.83
C THR A 44 12.05 -1.80 -1.86
N ILE A 45 11.41 -1.79 -3.02
CA ILE A 45 10.11 -2.40 -3.23
C ILE A 45 10.22 -3.67 -4.07
N LYS A 46 9.34 -4.62 -3.81
CA LYS A 46 9.25 -5.90 -4.49
C LYS A 46 7.91 -6.04 -5.19
N ARG A 47 7.97 -6.71 -6.34
CA ARG A 47 6.80 -7.12 -7.11
C ARG A 47 5.93 -8.07 -6.28
N PRO A 48 4.61 -7.88 -6.19
CA PRO A 48 3.74 -8.81 -5.50
C PRO A 48 3.75 -10.17 -6.19
N LYS A 49 3.76 -11.26 -5.41
CA LYS A 49 3.78 -12.64 -5.94
C LYS A 49 2.51 -13.00 -6.73
N LYS A 50 1.38 -12.36 -6.43
CA LYS A 50 0.09 -12.62 -7.09
C LYS A 50 -0.42 -11.33 -7.72
N TYR A 51 -0.73 -11.40 -9.01
CA TYR A 51 -1.44 -10.36 -9.74
C TYR A 51 -2.93 -10.66 -9.73
N SER A 52 -3.73 -9.63 -9.48
CA SER A 52 -5.17 -9.68 -9.65
C SER A 52 -5.49 -9.04 -11.01
N SER A 53 -6.30 -9.70 -11.82
CA SER A 53 -6.84 -9.13 -13.06
C SER A 53 -7.94 -8.09 -12.81
N ARG A 54 -8.48 -8.04 -11.58
CA ARG A 54 -9.68 -7.25 -11.25
C ARG A 54 -9.42 -6.08 -10.30
N THR A 55 -8.28 -6.05 -9.61
CA THR A 55 -7.97 -5.04 -8.57
C THR A 55 -6.49 -4.71 -8.54
N SER A 56 -6.16 -3.46 -8.20
CA SER A 56 -4.78 -2.99 -8.03
C SER A 56 -4.06 -3.76 -6.92
N THR A 57 -2.89 -4.30 -7.24
CA THR A 57 -2.03 -5.01 -6.28
C THR A 57 -1.03 -4.07 -5.64
N ILE A 58 -0.70 -4.32 -4.36
CA ILE A 58 0.17 -3.46 -3.56
C ILE A 58 1.64 -3.89 -3.76
N PRO A 59 2.53 -2.99 -4.19
CA PRO A 59 3.98 -3.21 -4.12
C PRO A 59 4.43 -3.46 -2.68
N ILE A 60 5.35 -4.41 -2.47
CA ILE A 60 5.78 -4.80 -1.12
C ILE A 60 7.03 -4.01 -0.75
N LEU A 61 6.98 -3.20 0.31
CA LEU A 61 8.20 -2.63 0.90
C LEU A 61 9.03 -3.76 1.52
N SER A 62 10.30 -3.84 1.13
CA SER A 62 11.23 -4.86 1.62
C SER A 62 12.36 -4.29 2.46
N PHE A 63 12.93 -3.16 2.05
CA PHE A 63 13.93 -2.44 2.84
C PHE A 63 13.54 -0.98 2.94
N LEU A 64 13.80 -0.42 4.12
CA LEU A 64 13.77 1.01 4.39
C LEU A 64 15.17 1.42 4.88
N GLU A 65 15.75 2.43 4.24
CA GLU A 65 17.12 2.87 4.49
C GLU A 65 17.14 4.38 4.71
N THR A 66 17.60 4.79 5.88
CA THR A 66 17.89 6.18 6.24
C THR A 66 19.40 6.37 6.34
N GLN A 67 19.87 7.59 6.58
CA GLN A 67 21.29 7.82 6.85
C GLN A 67 21.77 7.08 8.11
N ALA A 68 20.89 6.86 9.09
CA ALA A 68 21.24 6.27 10.37
C ALA A 68 21.03 4.75 10.44
N SER A 69 20.13 4.20 9.63
CA SER A 69 19.70 2.80 9.79
C SER A 69 19.16 2.16 8.52
N ARG A 70 19.25 0.83 8.48
CA ARG A 70 18.66 -0.03 7.44
C ARG A 70 17.80 -1.09 8.09
N VAL A 71 16.53 -1.16 7.67
CA VAL A 71 15.55 -2.09 8.20
C VAL A 71 15.09 -3.04 7.10
N ASP A 72 15.26 -4.36 7.32
CA ASP A 72 14.60 -5.40 6.51
C ASP A 72 13.14 -5.56 6.98
N VAL A 73 12.28 -4.73 6.42
CA VAL A 73 10.85 -4.64 6.76
C VAL A 73 10.15 -5.98 6.50
N LEU A 74 10.52 -6.67 5.42
CA LEU A 74 9.87 -7.93 5.06
C LEU A 74 10.21 -9.04 6.06
N ASN A 75 11.49 -9.19 6.41
CA ASN A 75 11.90 -10.18 7.40
C ASN A 75 11.34 -9.85 8.78
N PHE A 76 11.28 -8.57 9.15
CA PHE A 76 10.65 -8.15 10.40
C PHE A 76 9.16 -8.54 10.46
N ALA A 77 8.42 -8.30 9.39
CA ALA A 77 7.02 -8.72 9.27
C ALA A 77 6.85 -10.24 9.36
N ILE A 78 7.74 -11.01 8.73
CA ILE A 78 7.72 -12.48 8.77
C ILE A 78 7.90 -12.96 10.21
N LYS A 79 8.98 -12.54 10.89
CA LYS A 79 9.26 -12.93 12.28
C LYS A 79 8.08 -12.63 13.20
N ARG A 80 7.49 -11.44 13.08
CA ARG A 80 6.33 -11.06 13.91
C ARG A 80 5.09 -11.93 13.61
N CYS A 81 4.82 -12.20 12.34
CA CYS A 81 3.64 -12.97 11.94
C CYS A 81 3.81 -14.48 12.19
N GLU A 82 5.04 -14.99 12.21
CA GLU A 82 5.34 -16.38 12.57
C GLU A 82 5.03 -16.68 14.03
N ALA A 83 5.33 -15.75 14.95
CA ALA A 83 4.94 -15.88 16.35
C ALA A 83 3.42 -16.04 16.50
N ILE A 84 2.63 -15.19 15.83
CA ILE A 84 1.15 -15.28 15.82
C ILE A 84 0.69 -16.61 15.23
N LYS A 85 1.30 -17.04 14.12
CA LYS A 85 0.99 -18.33 13.48
C LYS A 85 1.23 -19.50 14.43
N ASN A 86 2.34 -19.50 15.17
CA ASN A 86 2.69 -20.58 16.08
C ASN A 86 1.70 -20.65 17.25
N GLU A 87 1.29 -19.51 17.81
CA GLU A 87 0.23 -19.45 18.81
C GLU A 87 -1.11 -20.00 18.29
N GLU A 88 -1.48 -19.67 17.05
CA GLU A 88 -2.70 -20.20 16.43
C GLU A 88 -2.64 -21.72 16.18
N MET A 89 -1.46 -22.26 15.86
CA MET A 89 -1.25 -23.70 15.72
C MET A 89 -1.45 -24.43 17.05
N VAL A 90 -0.88 -23.89 18.14
CA VAL A 90 -1.07 -24.45 19.50
C VAL A 90 -2.55 -24.43 19.93
N LYS A 91 -3.31 -23.42 19.49
CA LYS A 91 -4.76 -23.31 19.72
C LYS A 91 -5.62 -24.24 18.84
N GLY A 92 -5.01 -25.10 18.02
CA GLY A 92 -5.72 -26.07 17.19
C GLY A 92 -6.49 -25.47 16.01
N ILE A 93 -6.12 -24.27 15.54
CA ILE A 93 -6.80 -23.64 14.40
C ILE A 93 -6.43 -24.41 13.11
N PRO A 94 -7.40 -24.66 12.19
CA PRO A 94 -7.10 -25.34 10.93
C PRO A 94 -6.00 -24.66 10.11
N LEU A 95 -5.05 -25.45 9.59
CA LEU A 95 -3.84 -24.95 8.91
C LEU A 95 -4.15 -24.01 7.74
N GLN A 96 -5.22 -24.28 6.98
CA GLN A 96 -5.65 -23.42 5.87
C GLN A 96 -6.07 -22.02 6.39
N THR A 97 -6.75 -21.96 7.53
CA THR A 97 -7.15 -20.70 8.18
C THR A 97 -5.93 -19.94 8.67
N ILE A 98 -4.98 -20.64 9.31
CA ILE A 98 -3.71 -20.07 9.78
C ILE A 98 -2.93 -19.46 8.60
N LYS A 99 -2.74 -20.20 7.51
CA LYS A 99 -2.03 -19.71 6.32
C LYS A 99 -2.69 -18.47 5.73
N ARG A 100 -4.02 -18.42 5.71
CA ARG A 100 -4.78 -17.24 5.25
C ARG A 100 -4.57 -16.04 6.16
N ARG A 101 -4.65 -16.24 7.49
CA ARG A 101 -4.45 -15.17 8.49
C ARG A 101 -3.01 -14.67 8.49
N PHE A 102 -2.02 -15.56 8.39
CA PHE A 102 -0.62 -15.20 8.24
C PHE A 102 -0.39 -14.22 7.09
N ASN A 103 -0.88 -14.53 5.89
CA ASN A 103 -0.73 -13.64 4.73
C ASN A 103 -1.42 -12.29 4.96
N LYS A 104 -2.62 -12.29 5.56
CA LYS A 104 -3.36 -11.07 5.88
C LYS A 104 -2.61 -10.20 6.91
N ASN A 105 -2.05 -10.83 7.94
CA ASN A 105 -1.28 -10.18 9.00
C ASN A 105 0.02 -9.62 8.46
N MET A 106 0.73 -10.35 7.58
CA MET A 106 1.93 -9.83 6.95
C MET A 106 1.62 -8.54 6.19
N SER A 107 0.56 -8.55 5.37
CA SER A 107 0.19 -7.34 4.63
C SER A 107 -0.24 -6.20 5.56
N ALA A 108 -0.94 -6.49 6.64
CA ALA A 108 -1.32 -5.48 7.63
C ALA A 108 -0.12 -4.90 8.37
N PHE A 109 0.83 -5.75 8.76
CA PHE A 109 2.03 -5.33 9.45
C PHE A 109 2.87 -4.38 8.59
N ILE A 110 3.14 -4.73 7.32
CA ILE A 110 3.93 -3.85 6.44
C ILE A 110 3.21 -2.52 6.20
N ARG A 111 1.89 -2.51 6.03
CA ARG A 111 1.14 -1.25 5.90
C ARG A 111 1.27 -0.38 7.15
N ASN A 112 1.10 -0.97 8.32
CA ASN A 112 1.23 -0.24 9.58
C ASN A 112 2.67 0.25 9.78
N PHE A 113 3.68 -0.58 9.48
CA PHE A 113 5.07 -0.17 9.54
C PHE A 113 5.34 1.08 8.68
N VAL A 114 4.81 1.13 7.45
CA VAL A 114 4.95 2.30 6.58
C VAL A 114 4.20 3.51 7.15
N PHE A 115 2.98 3.31 7.67
CA PHE A 115 2.22 4.37 8.34
C PHE A 115 2.97 4.95 9.53
N ASP A 116 3.46 4.08 10.43
CA ASP A 116 4.23 4.45 11.62
C ASP A 116 5.54 5.14 11.22
N SER A 117 6.22 4.67 10.18
CA SER A 117 7.43 5.33 9.66
C SER A 117 7.15 6.76 9.19
N CYS A 118 6.00 7.02 8.56
CA CYS A 118 5.64 8.38 8.17
C CYS A 118 5.35 9.27 9.40
N LEU A 119 4.80 8.73 10.49
CA LEU A 119 4.63 9.47 11.73
C LEU A 119 5.97 9.91 12.32
N GLU A 120 6.96 9.01 12.33
CA GLU A 120 8.33 9.31 12.79
C GLU A 120 9.01 10.41 11.96
N PHE A 121 8.64 10.56 10.69
CA PHE A 121 9.09 11.66 9.83
C PHE A 121 8.28 12.96 9.99
N GLY A 122 7.42 13.08 10.99
CA GLY A 122 6.70 14.33 11.30
C GLY A 122 5.35 14.50 10.59
N TYR A 123 4.86 13.47 9.90
CA TYR A 123 3.50 13.51 9.36
C TYR A 123 2.47 13.19 10.45
N PHE A 124 1.29 13.78 10.32
CA PHE A 124 0.14 13.45 11.15
C PHE A 124 -1.03 13.03 10.28
N PHE A 125 -1.80 12.05 10.75
CA PHE A 125 -2.92 11.48 9.99
C PHE A 125 -4.21 11.51 10.82
N ASN A 126 -5.24 12.14 10.29
CA ASN A 126 -6.60 11.84 10.74
C ASN A 126 -6.99 10.49 10.14
N SER A 127 -7.03 9.45 10.96
CA SER A 127 -7.26 8.07 10.52
C SER A 127 -8.27 7.36 11.40
N LYS A 128 -8.72 6.18 10.95
CA LYS A 128 -9.59 5.30 11.70
C LYS A 128 -9.17 3.85 11.50
N LEU A 129 -8.99 3.14 12.61
CA LEU A 129 -8.74 1.71 12.59
C LEU A 129 -9.85 0.94 11.88
N SER A 130 -9.43 -0.05 11.08
CA SER A 130 -10.34 -1.06 10.52
C SER A 130 -11.09 -1.82 11.63
N LYS A 131 -12.23 -2.46 11.32
CA LYS A 131 -13.02 -3.22 12.31
C LYS A 131 -12.15 -4.26 13.03
N ASN A 132 -12.18 -4.25 14.36
CA ASN A 132 -11.51 -5.28 15.15
C ASN A 132 -12.25 -6.62 14.94
N SER A 133 -11.56 -7.59 14.37
CA SER A 133 -12.09 -8.94 14.15
C SER A 133 -11.54 -9.96 15.14
N MET A 134 -10.60 -9.56 16.01
CA MET A 134 -9.80 -10.41 16.91
C MET A 134 -8.99 -11.53 16.20
N LYS A 135 -8.98 -11.54 14.86
CA LYS A 135 -8.40 -12.61 14.03
C LYS A 135 -7.26 -12.14 13.15
N SER A 136 -7.04 -10.82 13.05
CA SER A 136 -5.98 -10.24 12.25
C SER A 136 -5.63 -8.85 12.73
N ILE A 137 -4.39 -8.45 12.48
CA ILE A 137 -3.89 -7.09 12.72
C ILE A 137 -4.80 -6.08 12.02
N GLN A 138 -5.20 -5.04 12.76
CA GLN A 138 -5.96 -3.91 12.22
C GLN A 138 -5.01 -2.98 11.45
N SER A 139 -5.51 -2.39 10.36
CA SER A 139 -4.80 -1.30 9.68
C SER A 139 -5.59 -0.01 9.73
N GLU A 140 -4.85 1.09 9.63
CA GLU A 140 -5.41 2.44 9.57
C GLU A 140 -6.07 2.73 8.23
N LYS A 141 -7.14 3.55 8.29
CA LYS A 141 -7.79 4.14 7.11
C LYS A 141 -7.65 5.65 7.20
N ILE A 142 -6.83 6.22 6.34
CA ILE A 142 -6.49 7.64 6.37
C ILE A 142 -7.60 8.47 5.74
N ARG A 143 -7.94 9.60 6.38
CA ARG A 143 -8.92 10.59 5.92
C ARG A 143 -8.27 11.90 5.51
N SER A 144 -7.24 12.33 6.21
CA SER A 144 -6.43 13.49 5.82
C SER A 144 -5.03 13.41 6.41
N VAL A 145 -4.12 14.14 5.79
CA VAL A 145 -2.68 14.15 6.08
C VAL A 145 -2.26 15.57 6.39
N PHE A 146 -1.40 15.72 7.39
CA PHE A 146 -0.78 16.98 7.79
C PHE A 146 0.72 16.79 7.91
N TYR A 147 1.48 17.87 7.74
CA TYR A 147 2.92 17.91 7.90
C TYR A 147 3.28 19.28 8.47
N ASP A 148 4.08 19.32 9.54
CA ASP A 148 4.42 20.54 10.29
C ASP A 148 3.20 21.41 10.63
N GLY A 149 2.12 20.75 11.10
CA GLY A 149 0.86 21.40 11.47
C GLY A 149 0.02 21.93 10.31
N LYS A 150 0.48 21.81 9.06
CA LYS A 150 -0.24 22.27 7.86
C LYS A 150 -0.99 21.12 7.21
N PHE A 151 -2.18 21.43 6.71
CA PHE A 151 -2.95 20.48 5.90
C PHE A 151 -2.23 20.21 4.58
N VAL A 152 -2.02 18.93 4.26
CA VAL A 152 -1.39 18.49 3.01
C VAL A 152 -2.43 18.03 2.01
N THR A 153 -3.30 17.09 2.41
CA THR A 153 -4.33 16.54 1.53
C THR A 153 -5.42 15.82 2.29
N ASP A 154 -6.61 15.72 1.68
CA ASP A 154 -7.71 14.89 2.14
C ASP A 154 -7.70 13.50 1.49
N LYS A 155 -8.73 12.71 1.80
CA LYS A 155 -8.94 11.37 1.26
C LYS A 155 -8.96 11.35 -0.26
N LYS A 156 -9.54 12.35 -0.92
CA LYS A 156 -9.63 12.38 -2.39
C LYS A 156 -8.24 12.53 -2.97
N GLY A 157 -7.46 13.52 -2.52
CA GLY A 157 -6.09 13.73 -2.99
C GLY A 157 -5.16 12.56 -2.67
N ILE A 158 -5.31 11.89 -1.52
CA ILE A 158 -4.56 10.67 -1.18
C ILE A 158 -4.82 9.57 -2.22
N LEU A 159 -6.07 9.35 -2.61
CA LEU A 159 -6.44 8.31 -3.56
C LEU A 159 -6.01 8.65 -4.98
N GLU A 160 -6.13 9.91 -5.39
CA GLU A 160 -5.71 10.38 -6.71
C GLU A 160 -4.19 10.27 -6.88
N LEU A 161 -3.41 10.86 -5.96
CA LEU A 161 -1.96 10.75 -6.00
C LEU A 161 -1.52 9.30 -5.86
N GLY A 162 -2.08 8.57 -4.89
CA GLY A 162 -1.77 7.16 -4.66
C GLY A 162 -1.99 6.27 -5.88
N LYS A 163 -2.99 6.59 -6.73
CA LYS A 163 -3.22 5.90 -8.01
C LYS A 163 -2.11 6.20 -9.03
N VAL A 164 -1.68 7.46 -9.14
CA VAL A 164 -0.57 7.84 -10.02
C VAL A 164 0.73 7.15 -9.59
N ILE A 165 1.05 7.17 -8.29
CA ILE A 165 2.21 6.46 -7.73
C ILE A 165 2.11 4.97 -8.06
N HIS A 166 0.94 4.36 -7.82
CA HIS A 166 0.73 2.94 -8.09
C HIS A 166 1.05 2.59 -9.54
N GLN A 167 0.55 3.36 -10.50
CA GLN A 167 0.83 3.14 -11.92
C GLN A 167 2.32 3.21 -12.23
N LYS A 168 3.04 4.21 -11.70
CA LYS A 168 4.50 4.34 -11.86
C LYS A 168 5.23 3.13 -11.28
N LEU A 169 4.96 2.78 -10.02
CA LEU A 169 5.62 1.66 -9.35
C LEU A 169 5.38 0.35 -10.08
N MET A 170 4.14 0.08 -10.50
CA MET A 170 3.80 -1.14 -11.21
C MET A 170 4.41 -1.20 -12.62
N SER A 171 4.57 -0.05 -13.28
CA SER A 171 5.30 0.04 -14.56
C SER A 171 6.76 -0.36 -14.39
N VAL A 172 7.46 0.21 -13.40
CA VAL A 172 8.88 -0.13 -13.15
C VAL A 172 9.04 -1.60 -12.70
N LEU A 173 8.07 -2.12 -11.94
CA LEU A 173 8.06 -3.52 -11.49
C LEU A 173 7.58 -4.53 -12.57
N LYS A 174 7.16 -4.06 -13.74
CA LYS A 174 6.77 -4.94 -14.86
C LYS A 174 7.96 -5.75 -15.35
N ASP A 175 9.13 -5.11 -15.45
CA ASP A 175 10.35 -5.71 -16.01
C ASP A 175 11.31 -6.17 -14.91
N ARG A 176 11.16 -5.65 -13.67
CA ARG A 176 12.02 -5.94 -12.53
C ARG A 176 11.23 -6.52 -11.36
N ARG A 177 11.73 -7.60 -10.75
CA ARG A 177 11.10 -8.18 -9.54
C ARG A 177 11.32 -7.35 -8.28
N VAL A 178 12.43 -6.60 -8.24
CA VAL A 178 12.86 -5.77 -7.12
C VAL A 178 13.42 -4.48 -7.69
N VAL A 179 13.06 -3.34 -7.09
CA VAL A 179 13.53 -2.01 -7.48
C VAL A 179 13.85 -1.25 -6.21
N THR A 180 14.96 -0.53 -6.22
CA THR A 180 15.33 0.39 -5.15
C THR A 180 15.23 1.81 -5.69
N PHE A 181 14.60 2.69 -4.92
CA PHE A 181 14.50 4.11 -5.19
C PHE A 181 15.38 4.84 -4.18
N GLU A 182 16.29 5.68 -4.67
CA GLU A 182 17.03 6.61 -3.83
C GLU A 182 16.09 7.66 -3.21
N ILE A 183 16.56 8.37 -2.19
CA ILE A 183 15.77 9.39 -1.49
C ILE A 183 15.27 10.43 -2.50
N GLY A 184 13.96 10.67 -2.53
CA GLY A 184 13.31 11.63 -3.41
C GLY A 184 13.16 11.20 -4.87
N GLU A 185 13.73 10.07 -5.30
CA GLU A 185 13.71 9.63 -6.70
C GLU A 185 12.28 9.40 -7.21
N LEU A 186 11.42 8.78 -6.38
CA LEU A 186 10.03 8.55 -6.73
C LEU A 186 9.26 9.87 -6.90
N VAL A 187 9.68 10.94 -6.22
CA VAL A 187 9.06 12.26 -6.29
C VAL A 187 9.47 12.99 -7.56
N ALA A 188 10.78 13.04 -7.83
CA ALA A 188 11.32 13.65 -9.03
C ALA A 188 10.75 13.00 -10.30
N GLY A 189 10.59 11.67 -10.28
CA GLY A 189 10.01 10.92 -11.38
C GLY A 189 8.55 11.26 -11.69
N LEU A 190 7.82 11.91 -10.79
CA LEU A 190 6.45 12.39 -11.03
C LEU A 190 6.44 13.80 -11.60
N ALA A 191 7.31 14.68 -11.08
CA ALA A 191 7.42 16.08 -11.53
C ALA A 191 7.62 16.15 -13.06
N ASN A 192 8.42 15.23 -13.61
CA ASN A 192 8.71 15.11 -15.03
C ASN A 192 7.55 14.53 -15.86
N ASP A 193 6.60 13.84 -15.22
CA ASP A 193 5.39 13.28 -15.86
C ASP A 193 4.18 14.24 -15.74
N THR A 194 4.27 15.30 -14.92
CA THR A 194 3.15 16.22 -14.55
C THR A 194 2.80 17.34 -15.54
N THR A 195 2.66 17.02 -16.82
CA THR A 195 1.86 17.89 -17.71
C THR A 195 0.34 17.76 -17.42
N GLN A 196 -0.09 16.80 -16.57
CA GLN A 196 -1.52 16.43 -16.48
C GLN A 196 -2.24 16.55 -15.12
N CYS A 197 -1.59 16.96 -14.02
CA CYS A 197 -2.25 17.08 -12.71
C CYS A 197 -1.81 18.34 -11.95
N LYS A 198 -2.11 19.53 -12.50
CA LYS A 198 -1.74 20.82 -11.88
C LYS A 198 -2.67 21.34 -10.78
N ASN A 199 -3.79 20.68 -10.51
CA ASN A 199 -4.72 21.15 -9.49
C ASN A 199 -4.83 20.09 -8.40
N THR A 200 -4.21 20.32 -7.23
CA THR A 200 -4.73 20.03 -5.86
C THR A 200 -3.62 19.77 -4.82
N ILE A 201 -2.35 19.55 -5.20
CA ILE A 201 -1.32 19.21 -4.20
C ILE A 201 -0.32 20.35 -4.09
N THR A 202 -0.38 21.08 -2.97
CA THR A 202 0.69 21.98 -2.56
C THR A 202 1.91 21.11 -2.28
N PHE A 203 2.87 21.13 -3.20
CA PHE A 203 4.20 20.59 -2.93
C PHE A 203 4.81 21.50 -1.86
N ILE A 204 4.88 20.99 -0.63
CA ILE A 204 5.70 21.63 0.40
C ILE A 204 7.13 21.19 0.09
N GLU A 205 7.94 22.16 -0.33
CA GLU A 205 9.40 22.08 -0.50
C GLU A 205 10.10 21.93 0.86
#